data_AF-E0I4I1-F1
#
_entry.id   AF-E0I4I1-F1
#
_cell.length_a   1.000
_cell.length_b   1.000
_cell.length_c   1.000
_cell.angle_alpha   90.00
_cell.angle_beta   90.00
_cell.angle_gamma   90.00
#
_symmetry.space_group_name_H-M   'P 1'
#
loop_
_entity.id
_entity.type
_entity.pdbx_description
1 polymer ?
#
loop_
_entity_poly.entity_id
_entity_poly.type
_entity_poly.pdbx_seq_one_letter_code
_entity_poly.pdbx_strand_id
1 'polypeptide(L)'
;MTNIPENSFNNLLENAVTKLLVQGKLELLLREEIKHYISTEHQGPRTSLNGNYTRTYQTRYGTINDLQVPRDRKGYFKTRLFQPYQRREGWLEEAIIHMYKGGKSTREVAKFIESMFGSQYSPTTISNITQTVMEDIEQWQQRPLEKRYSVIYLDGLYVKLKRNTVSSEAVYLAMGIDEKGIRQILGFYVGGHESANGWREVLKDLKNRGATDELLGVFDGLPGLEEAFREIYPKADVQHCIVHKVRSTFPKIRVSDKTAFLDDLKLVYTAVDGDVALAVFDGFKAKWSKQYPKEVKSWEAQLPTLLAFYKFPVLTWPAIYTSNPIERMNKELRKRLKPMNSLTNIEAAEKIIYLQALDYNEKWCGRAIRGFVDVDTKAKLEQMYLERYAANHPNLELTQTS
;
A
#
# COMPACT_ATOMS: atom_id res chain seq x y z
N MET A 1 53.87 -15.75 23.23
CA MET A 1 52.75 -15.31 22.38
C MET A 1 51.99 -14.25 23.17
N THR A 2 52.18 -12.98 22.83
CA THR A 2 51.52 -11.84 23.47
C THR A 2 50.07 -11.80 23.03
N ASN A 3 49.15 -12.13 23.94
CA ASN A 3 47.71 -12.01 23.73
C ASN A 3 47.36 -10.53 23.53
N ILE A 4 46.93 -10.20 22.32
CA ILE A 4 46.28 -8.91 22.04
C ILE A 4 44.89 -8.99 22.69
N PRO A 5 44.51 -8.08 23.60
CA PRO A 5 43.18 -8.09 24.20
C PRO A 5 42.11 -7.96 23.10
N GLU A 6 41.04 -8.76 23.15
CA GLU A 6 39.98 -8.85 22.12
C GLU A 6 39.42 -7.47 21.69
N ASN A 7 39.34 -6.50 22.61
CA ASN A 7 38.93 -5.13 22.32
C ASN A 7 39.90 -4.38 21.39
N SER A 8 41.20 -4.71 21.43
CA SER A 8 42.20 -4.09 20.55
C SER A 8 42.08 -4.64 19.13
N PHE A 9 41.82 -5.94 18.96
CA PHE A 9 41.66 -6.55 17.64
C PHE A 9 40.37 -6.09 16.95
N ASN A 10 39.25 -6.02 17.66
CA ASN A 10 37.99 -5.48 17.13
C ASN A 10 38.15 -4.02 16.70
N ASN A 11 38.77 -3.18 17.52
CA ASN A 11 39.07 -1.79 17.15
C ASN A 11 40.02 -1.70 15.94
N LEU A 12 40.97 -2.62 15.80
CA LEU A 12 41.89 -2.66 14.66
C LEU A 12 41.17 -3.05 13.36
N LEU A 13 40.26 -4.03 13.44
CA LEU A 13 39.48 -4.53 12.32
C LEU A 13 38.43 -3.52 11.87
N GLU A 14 37.75 -2.87 12.82
CA GLU A 14 36.79 -1.80 12.56
C GLU A 14 37.48 -0.56 11.94
N ASN A 15 38.66 -0.18 12.46
CA ASN A 15 39.48 0.87 11.85
C ASN A 15 39.99 0.49 10.45
N ALA A 16 40.38 -0.78 10.22
CA ALA A 16 40.84 -1.23 8.93
C ALA A 16 39.71 -1.25 7.89
N VAL A 17 38.53 -1.76 8.24
CA VAL A 17 37.36 -1.76 7.36
C VAL A 17 36.94 -0.33 7.00
N THR A 18 36.81 0.54 8.00
CA THR A 18 36.34 1.92 7.80
C THR A 18 37.34 2.77 7.03
N LYS A 19 38.63 2.68 7.40
CA LYS A 19 39.68 3.54 6.83
C LYS A 19 40.24 3.03 5.49
N LEU A 20 40.35 1.71 5.28
CA LEU A 20 40.95 1.19 4.05
C LEU A 20 39.89 0.84 2.99
N LEU A 21 38.80 0.17 3.37
CA LEU A 21 37.82 -0.32 2.40
C LEU A 21 36.74 0.72 2.09
N VAL A 22 36.13 1.30 3.12
CA VAL A 22 34.99 2.21 2.95
C VAL A 22 35.45 3.58 2.45
N GLN A 23 36.39 4.22 3.16
CA GLN A 23 36.97 5.50 2.72
C GLN A 23 37.60 5.38 1.32
N GLY A 24 38.41 4.34 1.07
CA GLY A 24 39.08 4.14 -0.21
C GLY A 24 38.12 3.99 -1.40
N LYS A 25 37.04 3.21 -1.23
CA LYS A 25 36.00 3.07 -2.28
C LYS A 25 35.21 4.36 -2.50
N LEU A 26 34.84 5.07 -1.44
CA LEU A 26 34.13 6.35 -1.56
C LEU A 26 34.98 7.37 -2.31
N GLU A 27 36.26 7.51 -1.97
CA GLU A 27 37.17 8.42 -2.66
C GLU A 27 37.37 8.03 -4.14
N LEU A 28 37.40 6.74 -4.47
CA LEU A 28 37.46 6.26 -5.84
C LEU A 28 36.20 6.65 -6.63
N LEU A 29 35.02 6.37 -6.08
CA LEU A 29 33.74 6.71 -6.72
C LEU A 29 33.61 8.22 -6.94
N LEU A 30 33.98 9.04 -5.95
CA LEU A 30 33.97 10.49 -6.05
C LEU A 30 34.92 11.01 -7.14
N ARG A 31 36.10 10.40 -7.29
CA ARG A 31 37.06 10.75 -8.35
C ARG A 31 36.53 10.41 -9.74
N GLU A 32 35.89 9.24 -9.89
CA GLU A 32 35.30 8.87 -11.18
C GLU A 32 34.08 9.73 -11.51
N GLU A 33 33.27 10.08 -10.51
CA GLU A 33 32.10 10.95 -10.67
C GLU A 33 32.48 12.35 -11.15
N ILE A 34 33.51 12.98 -10.55
CA ILE A 34 33.95 14.31 -11.00
C ILE A 34 34.65 14.27 -12.37
N LYS A 35 35.39 13.20 -12.69
CA LYS A 35 35.97 13.01 -14.03
C LYS A 35 34.87 12.88 -15.08
N HIS A 36 33.85 12.08 -14.77
CA HIS A 36 32.69 11.93 -15.62
C HIS A 36 32.01 13.29 -15.81
N TYR A 37 31.67 14.00 -14.73
CA TYR A 37 31.09 15.34 -14.76
C TYR A 37 31.87 16.32 -15.67
N ILE A 38 33.20 16.34 -15.57
CA ILE A 38 34.06 17.19 -16.41
C ILE A 38 34.06 16.73 -17.88
N SER A 39 33.92 15.43 -18.14
CA SER A 39 33.99 14.86 -19.50
C SER A 39 32.66 14.90 -20.27
N THR A 40 31.51 14.70 -19.62
CA THR A 40 30.22 14.43 -20.28
C THR A 40 29.12 15.48 -20.03
N GLU A 41 29.08 16.16 -18.88
CA GLU A 41 28.02 17.13 -18.57
C GLU A 41 28.39 18.56 -19.03
N HIS A 42 28.36 18.80 -20.35
CA HIS A 42 28.60 20.13 -20.93
C HIS A 42 27.29 20.86 -21.29
N GLN A 43 26.76 21.67 -20.35
CA GLN A 43 25.88 22.82 -20.67
C GLN A 43 26.34 24.13 -19.99
N GLY A 44 27.56 24.18 -19.44
CA GLY A 44 28.08 25.34 -18.69
C GLY A 44 29.53 25.71 -19.01
N PRO A 45 30.07 26.80 -18.42
CA PRO A 45 31.39 27.33 -18.76
C PRO A 45 32.51 26.44 -18.20
N ARG A 46 33.42 25.96 -19.07
CA ARG A 46 34.57 25.08 -18.75
C ARG A 46 35.12 25.31 -17.33
N THR A 47 35.11 24.25 -16.53
CA THR A 47 35.70 24.20 -15.18
C THR A 47 36.80 23.14 -15.15
N SER A 48 37.73 23.26 -14.22
CA SER A 48 38.85 22.31 -14.03
C SER A 48 38.83 21.77 -12.60
N LEU A 49 39.50 20.64 -12.37
CA LEU A 49 39.73 20.14 -11.02
C LEU A 49 40.47 21.17 -10.17
N ASN A 50 40.11 21.28 -8.89
CA ASN A 50 40.74 22.18 -7.91
C ASN A 50 41.03 21.47 -6.58
N GLY A 51 41.70 20.32 -6.69
CA GLY A 51 42.05 19.48 -5.56
C GLY A 51 40.83 18.92 -4.83
N ASN A 52 41.04 18.57 -3.55
CA ASN A 52 40.03 18.00 -2.68
C ASN A 52 39.87 18.88 -1.43
N TYR A 53 38.71 18.79 -0.79
CA TYR A 53 38.53 19.24 0.59
C TYR A 53 38.31 18.02 1.49
N THR A 54 38.72 18.13 2.74
CA THR A 54 38.49 17.11 3.75
C THR A 54 37.15 17.31 4.42
N ARG A 55 36.48 16.21 4.74
CA ARG A 55 35.33 16.25 5.66
C ARG A 55 35.24 14.99 6.51
N THR A 56 34.68 15.15 7.69
CA THR A 56 34.26 14.03 8.51
C THR A 56 32.91 13.51 8.03
N TYR A 57 32.81 12.19 7.82
CA TYR A 57 31.59 11.52 7.37
C TYR A 57 31.33 10.25 8.18
N GLN A 58 30.15 10.15 8.77
CA GLN A 58 29.76 9.01 9.59
C GLN A 58 29.08 7.95 8.73
N THR A 59 29.61 6.72 8.76
CA THR A 59 29.10 5.56 8.02
C THR A 59 28.63 4.47 8.96
N ARG A 60 27.95 3.44 8.44
CA ARG A 60 27.54 2.26 9.22
C ARG A 60 28.69 1.46 9.82
N TYR A 61 29.90 1.67 9.31
CA TYR A 61 31.11 0.97 9.74
C TYR A 61 31.95 1.80 10.71
N GLY A 62 31.62 3.09 10.90
CA GLY A 62 32.37 3.99 11.76
C GLY A 62 32.50 5.40 11.18
N THR A 63 33.17 6.28 11.92
CA THR A 63 33.42 7.67 11.50
C THR A 63 34.68 7.76 10.65
N ILE A 64 34.55 8.27 9.42
CA ILE A 64 35.67 8.63 8.55
C ILE A 64 36.01 10.09 8.84
N ASN A 65 37.16 10.36 9.48
CA ASN A 65 37.52 11.73 9.87
C ASN A 65 37.99 12.60 8.69
N ASP A 66 38.67 11.99 7.71
CA ASP A 66 39.44 12.70 6.67
C ASP A 66 39.03 12.31 5.24
N LEU A 67 37.72 12.20 4.96
CA LEU A 67 37.22 11.85 3.63
C LEU A 67 37.62 12.93 2.61
N GLN A 68 38.35 12.54 1.56
CA GLN A 68 38.78 13.44 0.50
C GLN A 68 37.69 13.60 -0.57
N VAL A 69 37.03 14.75 -0.61
CA VAL A 69 35.99 15.03 -1.60
C VAL A 69 36.54 15.96 -2.68
N PRO A 70 36.55 15.54 -3.95
CA PRO A 70 37.06 16.35 -5.04
C PRO A 70 36.12 17.52 -5.34
N ARG A 71 36.70 18.64 -5.77
CA ARG A 71 35.97 19.85 -6.13
C ARG A 71 36.47 20.42 -7.45
N ASP A 72 35.58 21.10 -8.14
CA ASP A 72 35.93 21.88 -9.32
C ASP A 72 36.28 23.32 -8.94
N ARG A 73 36.93 24.04 -9.85
CA ARG A 73 37.43 25.41 -9.61
C ARG A 73 36.31 26.43 -9.44
N LYS A 74 35.14 26.18 -10.03
CA LYS A 74 33.98 27.08 -9.98
C LYS A 74 32.95 26.68 -8.91
N GLY A 75 33.11 25.52 -8.26
CA GLY A 75 32.25 25.05 -7.19
C GLY A 75 30.86 24.59 -7.65
N TYR A 76 30.71 24.23 -8.93
CA TYR A 76 29.44 23.74 -9.49
C TYR A 76 29.23 22.25 -9.27
N PHE A 77 30.30 21.47 -9.12
CA PHE A 77 30.21 20.03 -8.94
C PHE A 77 29.54 19.70 -7.59
N LYS A 78 28.49 18.87 -7.65
CA LYS A 78 27.85 18.26 -6.49
C LYS A 78 27.83 16.75 -6.69
N THR A 79 28.41 16.01 -5.75
CA THR A 79 28.36 14.55 -5.77
C THR A 79 26.94 14.05 -5.54
N ARG A 80 26.56 12.95 -6.21
CA ARG A 80 25.29 12.26 -6.01
C ARG A 80 25.35 11.28 -4.83
N LEU A 81 26.53 10.99 -4.30
CA LEU A 81 26.71 10.05 -3.18
C LEU A 81 26.18 10.61 -1.86
N PHE A 82 26.21 11.92 -1.67
CA PHE A 82 25.68 12.60 -0.48
C PHE A 82 25.41 14.08 -0.74
N GLN A 83 24.43 14.64 -0.04
CA GLN A 83 24.09 16.07 -0.15
C GLN A 83 25.20 16.97 0.41
N PRO A 84 25.31 18.22 -0.08
CA PRO A 84 26.13 19.25 0.57
C PRO A 84 25.79 19.32 2.06
N TYR A 85 26.83 19.37 2.91
CA TYR A 85 26.71 19.39 4.38
C TYR A 85 26.14 18.13 5.05
N GLN A 86 25.74 17.09 4.31
CA GLN A 86 25.29 15.82 4.90
C GLN A 86 26.47 15.15 5.63
N ARG A 87 26.41 15.05 6.96
CA ARG A 87 27.51 14.50 7.78
C ARG A 87 27.43 12.99 8.02
N ARG A 88 26.31 12.35 7.65
CA ARG A 88 26.00 10.95 7.98
C ARG A 88 25.45 10.20 6.77
N GLU A 89 25.78 8.93 6.64
CA GLU A 89 25.21 7.99 5.68
C GLU A 89 23.78 7.64 6.10
N GLY A 90 22.83 7.71 5.16
CA GLY A 90 21.37 7.61 5.40
C GLY A 90 20.85 6.22 5.82
N TRP A 91 21.75 5.28 6.11
CA TRP A 91 21.42 3.89 6.40
C TRP A 91 20.71 3.73 7.75
N LEU A 92 20.93 4.65 8.69
CA LEU A 92 20.32 4.61 10.00
C LEU A 92 18.83 4.98 9.91
N GLU A 93 18.51 5.95 9.06
CA GLU A 93 17.17 6.35 8.71
C GLU A 93 16.41 5.16 8.10
N GLU A 94 17.02 4.46 7.14
CA GLU A 94 16.47 3.21 6.58
C GLU A 94 16.29 2.13 7.64
N ALA A 95 17.27 1.93 8.53
CA ALA A 95 17.18 0.95 9.61
C ALA A 95 16.05 1.29 10.60
N ILE A 96 15.92 2.57 10.99
CA ILE A 96 14.85 3.08 11.83
C ILE A 96 13.50 2.84 11.14
N ILE A 97 13.38 3.16 9.86
CA ILE A 97 12.18 2.89 9.05
C ILE A 97 11.88 1.37 9.03
N HIS A 98 12.88 0.52 8.83
CA HIS A 98 12.72 -0.94 8.87
C HIS A 98 12.28 -1.47 10.24
N MET A 99 12.75 -0.86 11.33
CA MET A 99 12.29 -1.22 12.67
C MET A 99 10.85 -0.80 12.93
N TYR A 100 10.46 0.40 12.49
CA TYR A 100 9.05 0.83 12.51
C TYR A 100 8.17 -0.07 11.62
N LYS A 101 8.65 -0.44 10.41
CA LYS A 101 8.02 -1.46 9.54
C LYS A 101 7.82 -2.79 10.28
N GLY A 102 8.78 -3.16 11.12
CA GLY A 102 8.74 -4.34 11.99
C GLY A 102 7.71 -4.27 13.12
N GLY A 103 7.11 -3.11 13.36
CA GLY A 103 6.17 -2.85 14.46
C GLY A 103 6.85 -2.53 15.79
N LYS A 104 8.12 -2.09 15.77
CA LYS A 104 8.81 -1.61 16.97
C LYS A 104 8.32 -0.19 17.31
N SER A 105 8.05 0.05 18.58
CA SER A 105 7.72 1.37 19.11
C SER A 105 8.93 2.31 19.08
N THR A 106 8.68 3.63 19.12
CA THR A 106 9.73 4.67 19.23
C THR A 106 10.75 4.38 20.33
N ARG A 107 10.27 3.87 21.49
CA ARG A 107 11.11 3.51 22.64
C ARG A 107 11.95 2.26 22.39
N GLU A 108 11.42 1.26 21.69
CA GLU A 108 12.18 0.05 21.34
C GLU A 108 13.24 0.35 20.27
N VAL A 109 12.91 1.21 19.30
CA VAL A 109 13.88 1.72 18.32
C VAL A 109 14.99 2.49 19.04
N ALA A 110 14.63 3.43 19.91
CA ALA A 110 15.59 4.20 20.69
C ALA A 110 16.53 3.29 21.50
N LYS A 111 15.99 2.31 22.23
CA LYS A 111 16.79 1.35 23.01
C LYS A 111 17.71 0.50 22.13
N PHE A 112 17.25 0.05 20.96
CA PHE A 112 18.08 -0.72 20.04
C PHE A 112 19.23 0.12 19.47
N ILE A 113 18.92 1.33 19.01
CA ILE A 113 19.92 2.27 18.49
C ILE A 113 20.92 2.65 19.58
N GLU A 114 20.45 2.88 20.81
CA GLU A 114 21.30 3.14 21.98
C GLU A 114 22.18 1.92 22.33
N SER A 115 21.66 0.69 22.22
CA SER A 115 22.44 -0.53 22.47
C SER A 115 23.52 -0.80 21.42
N MET A 116 23.32 -0.35 20.18
CA MET A 116 24.25 -0.57 19.06
C MET A 116 25.25 0.59 18.88
N PHE A 117 24.84 1.83 19.15
CA PHE A 117 25.62 3.05 18.84
C PHE A 117 25.85 3.98 20.04
N GLY A 118 25.39 3.58 21.24
CA GLY A 118 25.47 4.40 22.45
C GLY A 118 24.50 5.59 22.45
N SER A 119 24.66 6.48 23.42
CA SER A 119 23.78 7.61 23.73
C SER A 119 23.81 8.78 22.73
N GLN A 120 24.27 8.56 21.49
CA GLN A 120 24.38 9.60 20.46
C GLN A 120 23.06 9.97 19.77
N TYR A 121 21.99 9.19 19.99
CA TYR A 121 20.69 9.40 19.35
C TYR A 121 19.63 9.71 20.40
N SER A 122 19.27 10.99 20.49
CA SER A 122 18.17 11.41 21.35
C SER A 122 16.81 10.96 20.76
N PRO A 123 15.78 10.72 21.60
CA PRO A 123 14.41 10.50 21.14
C PRO A 123 13.92 11.58 20.16
N THR A 124 14.39 12.82 20.32
CA THR A 124 14.12 13.94 19.41
C THR A 124 14.67 13.71 18.00
N THR A 125 15.86 13.11 17.88
CA THR A 125 16.47 12.78 16.58
C THR A 125 15.66 11.72 15.85
N ILE A 126 15.19 10.69 16.57
CA ILE A 126 14.32 9.65 16.02
C ILE A 126 12.98 10.24 15.58
N SER A 127 12.42 11.16 16.38
CA SER A 127 11.20 11.87 16.02
C SER A 127 11.37 12.67 14.72
N ASN A 128 12.48 13.40 14.58
CA ASN A 128 12.79 14.18 13.37
C ASN A 128 12.94 13.29 12.13
N ILE A 129 13.59 12.12 12.25
CA ILE A 129 13.71 11.16 11.15
C ILE A 129 12.32 10.64 10.73
N THR A 130 11.41 10.43 11.70
CA THR A 130 10.04 10.05 11.36
C THR A 130 9.19 11.21 10.82
N GLN A 131 9.64 12.46 10.91
CA GLN A 131 8.95 13.60 10.32
C GLN A 131 9.09 13.61 8.80
N THR A 132 10.26 13.24 8.28
CA THR A 132 10.47 13.02 6.83
C THR A 132 9.46 12.00 6.27
N VAL A 133 9.13 10.98 7.05
CA VAL A 133 8.11 9.97 6.67
C VAL A 133 6.72 10.60 6.52
N MET A 134 6.39 11.68 7.25
CA MET A 134 5.11 12.38 7.06
C MET A 134 5.05 13.12 5.72
N GLU A 135 6.14 13.76 5.30
CA GLU A 135 6.23 14.39 3.97
C GLU A 135 6.05 13.34 2.87
N ASP A 136 6.66 12.16 3.03
CA ASP A 136 6.50 11.04 2.11
C ASP A 136 5.04 10.53 2.08
N ILE A 137 4.36 10.49 3.24
CA ILE A 137 2.95 10.10 3.34
C ILE A 137 2.07 11.08 2.57
N GLU A 138 2.26 12.38 2.77
CA GLU A 138 1.49 13.42 2.09
C GLU A 138 1.68 13.33 0.58
N GLN A 139 2.93 13.21 0.11
CA GLN A 139 3.22 13.02 -1.32
C GLN A 139 2.59 11.74 -1.87
N TRP A 140 2.67 10.63 -1.11
CA TRP A 140 2.09 9.37 -1.52
C TRP A 140 0.56 9.43 -1.56
N GLN A 141 -0.09 10.11 -0.61
CA GLN A 141 -1.54 10.31 -0.58
C GLN A 141 -2.01 11.22 -1.71
N GLN A 142 -1.19 12.17 -2.16
CA GLN A 142 -1.51 13.07 -3.28
C GLN A 142 -1.07 12.55 -4.65
N ARG A 143 -0.36 11.41 -4.71
CA ARG A 143 0.19 10.88 -5.97
C ARG A 143 -0.92 10.65 -7.00
N PRO A 144 -0.65 10.91 -8.29
CA PRO A 144 -1.61 10.61 -9.36
C PRO A 144 -1.87 9.10 -9.41
N LEU A 145 -3.12 8.75 -9.67
CA LEU A 145 -3.57 7.37 -9.89
C LEU A 145 -3.76 7.12 -11.38
N GLU A 146 -3.75 5.84 -11.75
CA GLU A 146 -4.07 5.43 -13.12
C GLU A 146 -5.53 5.72 -13.44
N LYS A 147 -5.83 5.91 -14.72
CA LYS A 147 -7.20 6.25 -15.14
C LYS A 147 -8.19 5.12 -14.93
N ARG A 148 -7.76 3.89 -15.26
CA ARG A 148 -8.62 2.71 -15.38
C ARG A 148 -8.37 1.71 -14.25
N TYR A 149 -9.43 1.37 -13.52
CA TYR A 149 -9.41 0.30 -12.52
C TYR A 149 -10.51 -0.71 -12.80
N SER A 150 -10.14 -1.98 -12.91
CA SER A 150 -11.11 -3.06 -13.17
C SER A 150 -11.93 -3.34 -11.93
N VAL A 151 -11.32 -3.21 -10.76
CA VAL A 151 -11.98 -3.39 -9.46
C VAL A 151 -11.40 -2.42 -8.44
N ILE A 152 -12.25 -1.76 -7.66
CA ILE A 152 -11.87 -1.05 -6.44
C ILE A 152 -12.51 -1.74 -5.25
N TYR A 153 -11.69 -2.25 -4.34
CA TYR A 153 -12.12 -2.75 -3.04
C TYR A 153 -12.08 -1.64 -2.00
N LEU A 154 -13.13 -1.56 -1.19
CA LEU A 154 -13.21 -0.67 -0.04
C LEU A 154 -13.45 -1.52 1.21
N ASP A 155 -12.65 -1.28 2.25
CA ASP A 155 -12.83 -1.94 3.54
C ASP A 155 -12.31 -1.04 4.67
N GLY A 156 -12.91 -1.21 5.84
CA GLY A 156 -12.63 -0.44 7.05
C GLY A 156 -11.99 -1.31 8.12
N LEU A 157 -11.08 -0.74 8.90
CA LEU A 157 -10.68 -1.33 10.19
C LEU A 157 -10.70 -0.30 11.30
N TYR A 158 -10.90 -0.76 12.53
CA TYR A 158 -10.83 0.10 13.70
C TYR A 158 -9.47 -0.03 14.39
N VAL A 159 -8.86 1.10 14.70
CA VAL A 159 -7.59 1.21 15.44
C VAL A 159 -7.81 1.99 16.74
N LYS A 160 -7.09 1.62 17.80
CA LYS A 160 -7.18 2.31 19.10
C LYS A 160 -6.19 3.46 19.13
N LEU A 161 -6.70 4.68 19.23
CA LEU A 161 -5.91 5.92 19.33
C LEU A 161 -6.10 6.55 20.70
N LYS A 162 -5.00 7.04 21.28
CA LYS A 162 -5.01 7.82 22.51
C LYS A 162 -4.96 9.30 22.12
N ARG A 163 -6.10 9.99 22.23
CA ARG A 163 -6.13 11.46 22.24
C ARG A 163 -6.05 11.92 23.69
N ASN A 164 -7.20 12.23 24.30
CA ASN A 164 -7.34 12.43 25.76
C ASN A 164 -7.74 11.13 26.47
N THR A 165 -8.64 10.37 25.83
CA THR A 165 -9.02 9.01 26.19
C THR A 165 -8.68 8.06 25.04
N VAL A 166 -8.68 6.75 25.30
CA VAL A 166 -8.49 5.76 24.25
C VAL A 166 -9.81 5.55 23.51
N SER A 167 -9.90 6.03 22.28
CA SER A 167 -11.04 5.82 21.38
C SER A 167 -10.68 4.87 20.24
N SER A 168 -11.70 4.19 19.70
CA SER A 168 -11.53 3.41 18.47
C SER A 168 -11.90 4.30 17.28
N GLU A 169 -11.00 4.42 16.32
CA GLU A 169 -11.18 5.26 15.14
C GLU A 169 -11.11 4.40 13.88
N ALA A 170 -11.91 4.78 12.88
CA ALA A 170 -11.96 4.10 11.60
C ALA A 170 -10.72 4.44 10.76
N VAL A 171 -10.21 3.42 10.09
CA VAL A 171 -9.23 3.50 9.03
C VAL A 171 -9.91 2.99 7.78
N TYR A 172 -10.10 3.89 6.82
CA TYR A 172 -10.62 3.59 5.50
C TYR A 172 -9.46 3.11 4.64
N LEU A 173 -9.61 1.99 3.95
CA LEU A 173 -8.62 1.45 3.04
C LEU A 173 -9.24 1.24 1.66
N ALA A 174 -8.56 1.72 0.62
CA ALA A 174 -8.93 1.51 -0.76
C ALA A 174 -7.84 0.74 -1.51
N MET A 175 -8.22 -0.34 -2.19
CA MET A 175 -7.34 -1.17 -3.00
C MET A 175 -7.88 -1.30 -4.41
N GLY A 176 -7.04 -1.10 -5.43
CA GLY A 176 -7.42 -1.22 -6.84
C GLY A 176 -6.78 -2.41 -7.50
N ILE A 177 -7.46 -2.99 -8.49
CA ILE A 177 -6.89 -3.84 -9.54
C ILE A 177 -6.91 -3.02 -10.83
N ASP A 178 -5.74 -2.76 -11.40
CA ASP A 178 -5.62 -2.04 -12.67
C ASP A 178 -6.00 -2.93 -13.88
N GLU A 179 -5.98 -2.35 -15.08
CA GLU A 179 -6.23 -3.07 -16.35
C GLU A 179 -5.23 -4.22 -16.63
N LYS A 180 -4.04 -4.17 -16.02
CA LYS A 180 -3.02 -5.22 -16.13
C LYS A 180 -3.27 -6.36 -15.15
N GLY A 181 -4.26 -6.23 -14.27
CA GLY A 181 -4.58 -7.20 -13.23
C GLY A 181 -3.69 -7.08 -12.00
N ILE A 182 -2.89 -6.03 -11.87
CA ILE A 182 -1.99 -5.76 -10.75
C ILE A 182 -2.80 -5.08 -9.65
N ARG A 183 -2.70 -5.62 -8.44
CA ARG A 183 -3.38 -5.05 -7.28
C ARG A 183 -2.46 -4.17 -6.44
N GLN A 184 -3.00 -3.06 -5.95
CA GLN A 184 -2.27 -2.09 -5.13
C GLN A 184 -3.20 -1.33 -4.19
N ILE A 185 -2.67 -0.87 -3.06
CA ILE A 185 -3.34 0.08 -2.18
C ILE A 185 -3.31 1.45 -2.84
N LEU A 186 -4.48 2.04 -3.06
CA LEU A 186 -4.65 3.35 -3.69
C LEU A 186 -4.57 4.48 -2.67
N GLY A 187 -5.17 4.27 -1.50
CA GLY A 187 -5.23 5.26 -0.43
C GLY A 187 -5.63 4.63 0.90
N PHE A 188 -5.30 5.34 1.97
CA PHE A 188 -5.79 5.07 3.31
C PHE A 188 -6.09 6.41 4.01
N TYR A 189 -7.08 6.40 4.91
CA TYR A 189 -7.55 7.61 5.58
C TYR A 189 -7.89 7.24 7.03
N VAL A 190 -7.40 8.02 7.99
CA VAL A 190 -7.60 7.74 9.41
C VAL A 190 -8.50 8.81 10.02
N GLY A 191 -9.62 8.41 10.62
CA GLY A 191 -10.40 9.33 11.44
C GLY A 191 -11.87 8.98 11.64
N GLY A 192 -12.36 9.33 12.82
CA GLY A 192 -13.76 9.33 13.20
C GLY A 192 -14.38 7.95 13.28
N HIS A 193 -15.69 7.91 13.03
CA HIS A 193 -16.46 6.69 12.86
C HIS A 193 -16.69 6.43 11.38
N GLU A 194 -16.76 5.15 11.01
CA GLU A 194 -17.06 4.75 9.65
C GLU A 194 -18.45 5.26 9.25
N SER A 195 -18.51 6.06 8.19
CA SER A 195 -19.76 6.68 7.73
C SER A 195 -19.79 6.81 6.21
N ALA A 196 -21.01 6.90 5.66
CA ALA A 196 -21.22 7.15 4.23
C ALA A 196 -20.54 8.44 3.76
N ASN A 197 -20.53 9.50 4.59
CA ASN A 197 -19.84 10.74 4.26
C ASN A 197 -18.31 10.57 4.22
N GLY A 198 -17.74 9.81 5.17
CA GLY A 198 -16.32 9.47 5.15
C GLY A 198 -15.94 8.77 3.85
N TRP A 199 -16.72 7.77 3.44
CA TRP A 199 -16.51 7.07 2.17
C TRP A 199 -16.71 7.96 0.93
N ARG A 200 -17.66 8.89 0.94
CA ARG A 200 -17.80 9.88 -0.15
C ARG A 200 -16.52 10.69 -0.35
N GLU A 201 -15.92 11.19 0.73
CA GLU A 201 -14.69 11.97 0.65
C GLU A 201 -13.51 11.11 0.16
N VAL A 202 -13.39 9.87 0.63
CA VAL A 202 -12.41 8.91 0.11
C VAL A 202 -12.58 8.70 -1.40
N LEU A 203 -13.80 8.45 -1.86
CA LEU A 203 -14.07 8.18 -3.27
C LEU A 203 -13.83 9.40 -4.16
N LYS A 204 -14.19 10.61 -3.68
CA LYS A 204 -13.87 11.88 -4.35
C LYS A 204 -12.36 12.08 -4.48
N ASP A 205 -11.59 11.82 -3.43
CA ASP A 205 -10.13 11.94 -3.46
C ASP A 205 -9.52 11.00 -4.51
N LEU A 206 -9.92 9.72 -4.52
CA LEU A 206 -9.45 8.76 -5.53
C LEU A 206 -9.75 9.25 -6.95
N LYS A 207 -10.96 9.78 -7.18
CA LYS A 207 -11.36 10.32 -8.48
C LYS A 207 -10.57 11.54 -8.89
N ASN A 208 -10.37 12.48 -7.97
CA ASN A 208 -9.59 13.70 -8.20
C ASN A 208 -8.13 13.40 -8.53
N ARG A 209 -7.59 12.30 -7.99
CA ARG A 209 -6.22 11.84 -8.25
C ARG A 209 -6.06 11.12 -9.58
N GLY A 210 -7.15 10.77 -10.27
CA GLY A 210 -7.11 10.23 -11.64
C GLY A 210 -7.91 8.96 -11.87
N ALA A 211 -8.38 8.27 -10.82
CA ALA A 211 -9.21 7.07 -10.95
C ALA A 211 -10.62 7.46 -11.42
N THR A 212 -10.85 7.53 -12.74
CA THR A 212 -12.13 8.01 -13.30
C THR A 212 -12.94 6.95 -14.02
N ASP A 213 -12.29 5.87 -14.45
CA ASP A 213 -12.85 4.84 -15.29
C ASP A 213 -12.83 3.49 -14.53
N GLU A 214 -13.84 3.26 -13.70
CA GLU A 214 -13.98 2.09 -12.82
C GLU A 214 -15.05 1.12 -13.35
N LEU A 215 -14.74 -0.18 -13.44
CA LEU A 215 -15.77 -1.16 -13.82
C LEU A 215 -16.59 -1.66 -12.63
N LEU A 216 -15.94 -1.87 -11.48
CA LEU A 216 -16.57 -2.53 -10.32
C LEU A 216 -16.08 -1.97 -8.97
N GLY A 217 -17.01 -1.62 -8.09
CA GLY A 217 -16.73 -1.44 -6.66
C GLY A 217 -17.07 -2.69 -5.85
N VAL A 218 -16.16 -3.17 -5.00
CA VAL A 218 -16.36 -4.34 -4.13
C VAL A 218 -16.23 -3.95 -2.66
N PHE A 219 -17.28 -4.10 -1.88
CA PHE A 219 -17.26 -3.73 -0.45
C PHE A 219 -18.32 -4.47 0.38
N ASP A 220 -18.28 -4.30 1.70
CA ASP A 220 -19.35 -4.78 2.58
C ASP A 220 -20.60 -3.89 2.49
N GLY A 221 -21.77 -4.41 2.86
CA GLY A 221 -23.05 -3.73 2.82
C GLY A 221 -23.22 -2.68 3.92
N LEU A 222 -22.31 -1.71 4.00
CA LEU A 222 -22.38 -0.59 4.92
C LEU A 222 -23.48 0.39 4.46
N PRO A 223 -24.41 0.81 5.35
CA PRO A 223 -25.48 1.73 4.97
C PRO A 223 -24.95 3.03 4.35
N GLY A 224 -25.42 3.38 3.16
CA GLY A 224 -25.02 4.61 2.47
C GLY A 224 -23.75 4.51 1.62
N LEU A 225 -22.99 3.41 1.70
CA LEU A 225 -21.76 3.24 0.92
C LEU A 225 -22.06 2.93 -0.56
N GLU A 226 -23.07 2.12 -0.84
CA GLU A 226 -23.50 1.85 -2.21
C GLU A 226 -23.93 3.14 -2.91
N GLU A 227 -24.73 3.96 -2.22
CA GLU A 227 -25.22 5.24 -2.73
C GLU A 227 -24.06 6.23 -2.96
N ALA A 228 -23.13 6.32 -2.00
CA ALA A 228 -21.92 7.13 -2.13
C ALA A 228 -21.05 6.69 -3.32
N PHE A 229 -20.90 5.38 -3.53
CA PHE A 229 -20.14 4.83 -4.64
C PHE A 229 -20.78 5.15 -5.98
N ARG A 230 -22.09 4.93 -6.12
CA ARG A 230 -22.83 5.22 -7.36
C ARG A 230 -22.88 6.71 -7.68
N GLU A 231 -22.86 7.58 -6.66
CA GLU A 231 -22.77 9.04 -6.84
C GLU A 231 -21.46 9.45 -7.52
N ILE A 232 -20.34 8.86 -7.10
CA ILE A 232 -19.00 9.22 -7.63
C ILE A 232 -18.68 8.46 -8.93
N TYR A 233 -19.06 7.19 -9.00
CA TYR A 233 -18.81 6.27 -10.12
C TYR A 233 -20.12 5.72 -10.71
N PRO A 234 -20.94 6.56 -11.38
CA PRO A 234 -22.28 6.18 -11.83
C PRO A 234 -22.30 5.08 -12.91
N LYS A 235 -21.18 4.89 -13.61
CA LYS A 235 -21.00 3.90 -14.68
C LYS A 235 -20.43 2.56 -14.19
N ALA A 236 -19.98 2.51 -12.94
CA ALA A 236 -19.43 1.31 -12.33
C ALA A 236 -20.54 0.43 -11.75
N ASP A 237 -20.36 -0.89 -11.79
CA ASP A 237 -21.21 -1.82 -11.04
C ASP A 237 -20.79 -1.83 -9.56
N VAL A 238 -21.69 -2.30 -8.71
CA VAL A 238 -21.43 -2.52 -7.28
C VAL A 238 -21.60 -4.00 -6.96
N GLN A 239 -20.57 -4.57 -6.33
CA GLN A 239 -20.57 -5.92 -5.80
C GLN A 239 -20.45 -5.89 -4.28
N HIS A 240 -21.46 -6.45 -3.59
CA HIS A 240 -21.34 -6.70 -2.16
C HIS A 240 -20.58 -8.01 -1.90
N CYS A 241 -19.69 -8.02 -0.91
CA CYS A 241 -18.94 -9.23 -0.58
C CYS A 241 -19.88 -10.34 -0.09
N ILE A 242 -19.94 -11.45 -0.83
CA ILE A 242 -20.77 -12.61 -0.48
C ILE A 242 -20.34 -13.20 0.86
N VAL A 243 -19.02 -13.25 1.12
CA VAL A 243 -18.48 -13.80 2.36
C VAL A 243 -18.92 -12.98 3.57
N HIS A 244 -18.94 -11.65 3.47
CA HIS A 244 -19.48 -10.78 4.53
C HIS A 244 -20.97 -11.00 4.73
N LYS A 245 -21.74 -11.09 3.64
CA LYS A 245 -23.18 -11.40 3.71
C LYS A 245 -23.44 -12.75 4.39
N VAL A 246 -22.70 -13.79 4.03
CA VAL A 246 -22.76 -15.11 4.68
C VAL A 246 -22.41 -15.01 6.17
N ARG A 247 -21.31 -14.36 6.53
CA ARG A 247 -20.89 -14.16 7.94
C ARG A 247 -21.94 -13.40 8.75
N SER A 248 -22.61 -12.41 8.16
CA SER A 248 -23.68 -11.64 8.83
C SER A 248 -24.98 -12.44 9.02
N THR A 249 -25.22 -13.44 8.16
CA THR A 249 -26.40 -14.30 8.20
C THR A 249 -26.20 -15.49 9.14
N PHE A 250 -24.98 -16.04 9.19
CA PHE A 250 -24.67 -17.29 9.90
C PHE A 250 -25.06 -17.34 11.39
N PRO A 251 -24.91 -16.26 12.21
CA PRO A 251 -25.35 -16.27 13.60
C PRO A 251 -26.87 -16.34 13.77
N LYS A 252 -27.65 -16.01 12.74
CA LYS A 252 -29.13 -15.93 12.78
C LYS A 252 -29.79 -17.27 12.43
N ILE A 253 -29.01 -18.23 11.93
CA ILE A 253 -29.48 -19.56 11.53
C ILE A 253 -29.27 -20.55 12.69
N ARG A 254 -30.24 -21.44 12.91
CA ARG A 254 -30.15 -22.49 13.94
C ARG A 254 -28.98 -23.42 13.66
N VAL A 255 -28.32 -23.89 14.72
CA VAL A 255 -27.13 -24.75 14.58
C VAL A 255 -27.37 -26.00 13.74
N SER A 256 -28.55 -26.62 13.87
CA SER A 256 -28.96 -27.81 13.09
C SER A 256 -29.01 -27.55 11.58
N ASP A 257 -29.34 -26.33 11.17
CA ASP A 257 -29.68 -26.01 9.79
C ASP A 257 -28.52 -25.33 9.06
N LYS A 258 -27.49 -24.87 9.79
CA LYS A 258 -26.37 -24.10 9.28
C LYS A 258 -25.68 -24.76 8.08
N THR A 259 -25.38 -26.05 8.17
CA THR A 259 -24.68 -26.76 7.10
C THR A 259 -25.52 -26.79 5.83
N ALA A 260 -26.77 -27.26 5.91
CA ALA A 260 -27.67 -27.32 4.76
C ALA A 260 -27.95 -25.94 4.16
N PHE A 261 -28.15 -24.92 4.99
CA PHE A 261 -28.38 -23.55 4.55
C PHE A 261 -27.17 -22.98 3.79
N LEU A 262 -25.95 -23.24 4.25
CA LEU A 262 -24.73 -22.79 3.57
C LEU A 262 -24.46 -23.56 2.28
N ASP A 263 -24.73 -24.87 2.25
CA ASP A 263 -24.57 -25.69 1.06
C ASP A 263 -25.52 -25.22 -0.05
N ASP A 264 -26.78 -24.95 0.28
CA ASP A 264 -27.74 -24.42 -0.70
C ASP A 264 -27.35 -23.01 -1.17
N LEU A 265 -26.90 -22.12 -0.26
CA LEU A 265 -26.40 -20.79 -0.64
C LEU A 265 -25.17 -20.87 -1.55
N LYS A 266 -24.30 -21.85 -1.32
CA LYS A 266 -23.10 -22.05 -2.13
C LYS A 266 -23.46 -22.31 -3.59
N LEU A 267 -24.49 -23.12 -3.84
CA LEU A 267 -24.96 -23.40 -5.19
C LEU A 267 -25.37 -22.13 -5.95
N VAL A 268 -25.85 -21.08 -5.27
CA VAL A 268 -26.26 -19.82 -5.89
C VAL A 268 -25.05 -19.08 -6.50
N TYR A 269 -23.98 -18.90 -5.73
CA TYR A 269 -22.81 -18.13 -6.19
C TYR A 269 -21.74 -18.97 -6.89
N THR A 270 -21.93 -20.29 -6.95
CA THR A 270 -21.09 -21.20 -7.77
C THR A 270 -21.82 -21.71 -9.02
N ALA A 271 -22.96 -21.10 -9.38
CA ALA A 271 -23.68 -21.45 -10.60
C ALA A 271 -22.85 -21.11 -11.84
N VAL A 272 -23.23 -21.70 -12.98
CA VAL A 272 -22.50 -21.55 -14.25
C VAL A 272 -22.68 -20.16 -14.86
N ASP A 273 -23.79 -19.49 -14.55
CA ASP A 273 -24.10 -18.12 -14.99
C ASP A 273 -25.14 -17.47 -14.04
N GLY A 274 -25.46 -16.20 -14.31
CA GLY A 274 -26.39 -15.42 -13.50
C GLY A 274 -27.85 -15.90 -13.56
N ASP A 275 -28.32 -16.40 -14.70
CA ASP A 275 -29.71 -16.83 -14.85
C ASP A 275 -29.95 -18.14 -14.08
N VAL A 276 -28.99 -19.06 -14.15
CA VAL A 276 -28.99 -20.28 -13.33
C VAL A 276 -28.87 -19.93 -11.85
N ALA A 277 -28.05 -18.94 -11.48
CA ALA A 277 -27.96 -18.49 -10.09
C ALA A 277 -29.30 -17.99 -9.53
N LEU A 278 -30.07 -17.24 -10.34
CA LEU A 278 -31.40 -16.77 -9.97
C LEU A 278 -32.39 -17.94 -9.79
N ALA A 279 -32.40 -18.90 -10.71
CA ALA A 279 -33.25 -20.10 -10.61
C ALA A 279 -32.90 -20.94 -9.37
N VAL A 280 -31.61 -21.10 -9.06
CA VAL A 280 -31.15 -21.78 -7.84
C VAL A 280 -31.58 -21.00 -6.59
N PHE A 281 -31.53 -19.67 -6.62
CA PHE A 281 -31.99 -18.83 -5.51
C PHE A 281 -33.51 -18.94 -5.28
N ASP A 282 -34.31 -19.12 -6.32
CA ASP A 282 -35.75 -19.37 -6.17
C ASP A 282 -36.04 -20.68 -5.42
N GLY A 283 -35.28 -21.74 -5.73
CA GLY A 283 -35.31 -23.00 -4.99
C GLY A 283 -34.89 -22.82 -3.53
N PHE A 284 -33.82 -22.06 -3.29
CA PHE A 284 -33.35 -21.69 -1.95
C PHE A 284 -34.43 -20.94 -1.16
N LYS A 285 -35.09 -19.95 -1.79
CA LYS A 285 -36.18 -19.16 -1.21
C LYS A 285 -37.37 -20.04 -0.86
N ALA A 286 -37.78 -20.96 -1.73
CA ALA A 286 -38.88 -21.89 -1.47
C ALA A 286 -38.61 -22.76 -0.23
N LYS A 287 -37.37 -23.25 -0.07
CA LYS A 287 -36.97 -24.12 1.05
C LYS A 287 -36.89 -23.38 2.38
N TRP A 288 -36.30 -22.18 2.40
CA TRP A 288 -35.91 -21.51 3.64
C TRP A 288 -36.82 -20.35 4.07
N SER A 289 -37.65 -19.79 3.18
CA SER A 289 -38.49 -18.61 3.48
C SER A 289 -39.45 -18.81 4.66
N LYS A 290 -39.96 -20.02 4.88
CA LYS A 290 -40.84 -20.31 6.02
C LYS A 290 -40.11 -20.28 7.36
N GLN A 291 -38.85 -20.73 7.39
CA GLN A 291 -38.06 -20.84 8.62
C GLN A 291 -37.29 -19.55 8.93
N TYR A 292 -36.76 -18.89 7.89
CA TYR A 292 -35.87 -17.73 7.96
C TYR A 292 -36.35 -16.59 7.03
N PRO A 293 -37.58 -16.07 7.22
CA PRO A 293 -38.18 -15.10 6.29
C PRO A 293 -37.40 -13.80 6.21
N LYS A 294 -36.82 -13.33 7.32
CA LYS A 294 -36.06 -12.07 7.38
C LYS A 294 -34.74 -12.19 6.64
N GLU A 295 -34.06 -13.32 6.81
CA GLU A 295 -32.76 -13.60 6.20
C GLU A 295 -32.92 -13.76 4.70
N VAL A 296 -33.89 -14.58 4.24
CA VAL A 296 -34.16 -14.77 2.81
C VAL A 296 -34.55 -13.45 2.13
N LYS A 297 -35.43 -12.64 2.74
CA LYS A 297 -35.78 -11.32 2.21
C LYS A 297 -34.57 -10.37 2.16
N SER A 298 -33.68 -10.45 3.14
CA SER A 298 -32.45 -9.65 3.17
C SER A 298 -31.46 -10.06 2.08
N TRP A 299 -31.43 -11.33 1.69
CA TRP A 299 -30.64 -11.82 0.55
C TRP A 299 -31.27 -11.41 -0.78
N GLU A 300 -32.58 -11.60 -0.92
CA GLU A 300 -33.34 -11.24 -2.12
C GLU A 300 -33.19 -9.76 -2.46
N ALA A 301 -33.29 -8.86 -1.47
CA ALA A 301 -33.13 -7.43 -1.67
C ALA A 301 -31.72 -7.02 -2.14
N GLN A 302 -30.68 -7.77 -1.76
CA GLN A 302 -29.28 -7.49 -2.13
C GLN A 302 -28.78 -8.38 -3.28
N LEU A 303 -29.61 -9.27 -3.81
CA LEU A 303 -29.21 -10.24 -4.83
C LEU A 303 -28.59 -9.58 -6.08
N PRO A 304 -29.12 -8.46 -6.61
CA PRO A 304 -28.54 -7.79 -7.78
C PRO A 304 -27.09 -7.34 -7.58
N THR A 305 -26.72 -6.94 -6.36
CA THR A 305 -25.36 -6.50 -6.02
C THR A 305 -24.50 -7.65 -5.47
N LEU A 306 -25.10 -8.73 -4.96
CA LEU A 306 -24.36 -9.93 -4.57
C LEU A 306 -23.94 -10.78 -5.77
N LEU A 307 -24.66 -10.67 -6.89
CA LEU A 307 -24.45 -11.45 -8.11
C LEU A 307 -23.90 -10.60 -9.28
N ALA A 308 -23.54 -9.33 -9.04
CA ALA A 308 -23.01 -8.44 -10.07
C ALA A 308 -21.75 -9.00 -10.76
N PHE A 309 -20.97 -9.81 -10.05
CA PHE A 309 -19.79 -10.49 -10.57
C PHE A 309 -20.06 -11.37 -11.79
N TYR A 310 -21.26 -11.93 -11.96
CA TYR A 310 -21.61 -12.75 -13.14
C TYR A 310 -21.57 -11.96 -14.46
N LYS A 311 -21.64 -10.62 -14.40
CA LYS A 311 -21.46 -9.75 -15.58
C LYS A 311 -20.01 -9.67 -16.07
N PHE A 312 -19.06 -10.14 -15.27
CA PHE A 312 -17.63 -10.08 -15.54
C PHE A 312 -17.12 -11.43 -16.08
N PRO A 313 -15.93 -11.48 -16.69
CA PRO A 313 -15.37 -12.72 -17.19
C PRO A 313 -15.19 -13.78 -16.09
N VAL A 314 -15.55 -15.03 -16.38
CA VAL A 314 -15.59 -16.17 -15.42
C VAL A 314 -14.31 -16.31 -14.59
N LEU A 315 -13.15 -16.09 -15.21
CA LEU A 315 -11.86 -16.22 -14.55
C LEU A 315 -11.64 -15.16 -13.45
N THR A 316 -12.33 -14.03 -13.51
CA THR A 316 -12.23 -12.96 -12.50
C THR A 316 -13.10 -13.24 -11.28
N TRP A 317 -14.15 -14.06 -11.39
CA TRP A 317 -15.15 -14.29 -10.34
C TRP A 317 -14.52 -14.59 -8.96
N PRO A 318 -13.54 -15.52 -8.84
CA PRO A 318 -12.91 -15.82 -7.54
C PRO A 318 -12.28 -14.62 -6.83
N ALA A 319 -11.84 -13.61 -7.59
CA ALA A 319 -11.28 -12.40 -7.02
C ALA A 319 -12.36 -11.38 -6.62
N ILE A 320 -13.50 -11.34 -7.32
CA ILE A 320 -14.50 -10.26 -7.17
C ILE A 320 -15.68 -10.62 -6.26
N TYR A 321 -16.09 -11.90 -6.17
CA TYR A 321 -17.20 -12.27 -5.28
C TYR A 321 -16.81 -12.22 -3.78
N THR A 322 -15.52 -12.03 -3.47
CA THR A 322 -14.99 -11.84 -2.11
C THR A 322 -14.13 -10.58 -1.99
N SER A 323 -14.12 -9.97 -0.81
CA SER A 323 -13.17 -8.92 -0.40
C SER A 323 -11.88 -9.49 0.22
N ASN A 324 -11.54 -10.76 -0.04
CA ASN A 324 -10.41 -11.43 0.61
C ASN A 324 -9.04 -10.71 0.42
N PRO A 325 -8.72 -10.10 -0.75
CA PRO A 325 -7.46 -9.37 -0.91
C PRO A 325 -7.29 -8.21 0.09
N ILE A 326 -8.35 -7.43 0.30
CA ILE A 326 -8.33 -6.28 1.23
C ILE A 326 -8.49 -6.73 2.69
N GLU A 327 -9.30 -7.76 2.97
CA GLU A 327 -9.39 -8.37 4.30
C GLU A 327 -8.03 -8.91 4.77
N ARG A 328 -7.24 -9.48 3.86
CA ARG A 328 -5.88 -9.95 4.18
C ARG A 328 -4.96 -8.79 4.56
N MET A 329 -5.06 -7.66 3.86
CA MET A 329 -4.31 -6.45 4.22
C MET A 329 -4.73 -5.95 5.60
N ASN A 330 -6.04 -5.86 5.85
CA ASN A 330 -6.58 -5.47 7.16
C ASN A 330 -6.12 -6.41 8.29
N LYS A 331 -5.99 -7.71 8.02
CA LYS A 331 -5.45 -8.68 8.97
C LYS A 331 -3.97 -8.43 9.29
N GLU A 332 -3.15 -8.12 8.29
CA GLU A 332 -1.73 -7.79 8.50
C GLU A 332 -1.58 -6.48 9.28
N LEU A 333 -2.37 -5.45 8.95
CA LEU A 333 -2.42 -4.19 9.72
C LEU A 333 -2.77 -4.45 11.19
N ARG A 334 -3.84 -5.22 11.45
CA ARG A 334 -4.24 -5.58 12.82
C ARG A 334 -3.13 -6.33 13.57
N LYS A 335 -2.44 -7.25 12.90
CA LYS A 335 -1.32 -8.00 13.50
C LYS A 335 -0.17 -7.08 13.90
N ARG A 336 0.14 -6.08 13.08
CA ARG A 336 1.21 -5.08 13.34
C ARG A 336 0.85 -4.10 14.44
N LEU A 337 -0.42 -3.71 14.51
CA LEU A 337 -0.92 -2.75 15.51
C LEU A 337 -1.18 -3.40 16.88
N LYS A 338 -1.44 -4.71 16.94
CA LYS A 338 -1.78 -5.44 18.18
C LYS A 338 -0.78 -5.25 19.33
N PRO A 339 0.56 -5.36 19.14
CA PRO A 339 1.53 -5.19 20.23
C PRO A 339 1.54 -3.79 20.84
N MET A 340 1.05 -2.78 20.11
CA MET A 340 1.14 -1.38 20.51
C MET A 340 0.01 -0.95 21.46
N ASN A 341 -1.03 -1.79 21.66
CA ASN A 341 -2.24 -1.57 22.47
C ASN A 341 -3.06 -0.31 22.12
N SER A 342 -2.47 0.88 22.22
CA SER A 342 -3.02 2.17 21.81
C SER A 342 -1.91 3.04 21.22
N LEU A 343 -2.17 3.60 20.05
CA LEU A 343 -1.26 4.55 19.40
C LEU A 343 -1.36 5.93 20.04
N THR A 344 -0.26 6.69 20.05
CA THR A 344 -0.15 7.97 20.74
C THR A 344 -0.84 9.14 20.05
N ASN A 345 -0.98 9.08 18.73
CA ASN A 345 -1.66 10.07 17.88
C ASN A 345 -1.99 9.47 16.51
N ILE A 346 -2.72 10.22 15.69
CA ILE A 346 -3.12 9.83 14.33
C ILE A 346 -1.91 9.61 13.43
N GLU A 347 -0.93 10.51 13.47
CA GLU A 347 0.30 10.43 12.65
C GLU A 347 1.05 9.10 12.86
N ALA A 348 1.09 8.60 14.10
CA ALA A 348 1.70 7.30 14.38
C ALA A 348 0.95 6.14 13.70
N ALA A 349 -0.39 6.22 13.61
CA ALA A 349 -1.19 5.26 12.85
C ALA A 349 -0.88 5.35 11.36
N GLU A 350 -0.88 6.57 10.82
CA GLU A 350 -0.64 6.84 9.40
C GLU A 350 0.74 6.34 8.97
N LYS A 351 1.79 6.59 9.76
CA LYS A 351 3.14 6.06 9.52
C LYS A 351 3.15 4.55 9.38
N ILE A 352 2.49 3.83 10.29
CA ILE A 352 2.48 2.37 10.26
C ILE A 352 1.69 1.86 9.06
N ILE A 353 0.50 2.44 8.81
CA ILE A 353 -0.37 2.04 7.70
C ILE A 353 0.32 2.30 6.36
N TYR A 354 0.92 3.48 6.19
CA TYR A 354 1.70 3.85 5.01
C TYR A 354 2.81 2.86 4.71
N LEU A 355 3.64 2.57 5.72
CA LEU A 355 4.77 1.65 5.56
C LEU A 355 4.31 0.23 5.16
N GLN A 356 3.17 -0.23 5.66
CA GLN A 356 2.59 -1.51 5.26
C GLN A 356 1.95 -1.45 3.86
N ALA A 357 1.35 -0.32 3.49
CA ALA A 357 0.80 -0.10 2.15
C ALA A 357 1.91 -0.11 1.08
N LEU A 358 3.07 0.52 1.36
CA LEU A 358 4.24 0.46 0.49
C LEU A 358 4.76 -0.97 0.32
N ASP A 359 5.00 -1.69 1.43
CA ASP A 359 5.49 -3.08 1.37
C ASP A 359 4.52 -3.98 0.60
N TYR A 360 3.21 -3.76 0.79
CA TYR A 360 2.19 -4.45 0.00
C TYR A 360 2.35 -4.15 -1.49
N ASN A 361 2.42 -2.87 -1.88
CA ASN A 361 2.51 -2.46 -3.26
C ASN A 361 3.80 -2.99 -3.92
N GLU A 362 4.95 -2.88 -3.25
CA GLU A 362 6.23 -3.43 -3.72
C GLU A 362 6.18 -4.94 -3.92
N LYS A 363 5.59 -5.68 -2.97
CA LYS A 363 5.50 -7.14 -3.04
C LYS A 363 4.59 -7.64 -4.17
N TRP A 364 3.59 -6.85 -4.57
CA TRP A 364 2.57 -7.23 -5.55
C TRP A 364 2.71 -6.53 -6.89
N CYS A 365 3.59 -5.54 -7.05
CA CYS A 365 3.76 -4.76 -8.28
C CYS A 365 4.03 -5.62 -9.54
N GLY A 366 4.71 -6.76 -9.39
CA GLY A 366 5.02 -7.68 -10.50
C GLY A 366 4.07 -8.88 -10.61
N ARG A 367 2.98 -8.93 -9.84
CA ARG A 367 2.11 -10.11 -9.73
C ARG A 367 0.67 -9.77 -10.07
N ALA A 368 0.33 -9.96 -11.33
CA ALA A 368 -1.05 -9.87 -11.79
C ALA A 368 -1.88 -11.06 -11.25
N ILE A 369 -3.15 -10.79 -10.94
CA ILE A 369 -4.09 -11.80 -10.46
C ILE A 369 -4.42 -12.73 -11.62
N ARG A 370 -4.29 -14.05 -11.41
CA ARG A 370 -4.46 -15.09 -12.43
C ARG A 370 -5.69 -14.88 -13.32
N GLY A 371 -6.82 -14.49 -12.74
CA GLY A 371 -8.07 -14.26 -13.44
C GLY A 371 -8.06 -13.08 -14.42
N PHE A 372 -7.17 -12.10 -14.22
CA PHE A 372 -7.07 -10.87 -15.02
C PHE A 372 -5.91 -10.89 -16.03
N VAL A 373 -5.10 -11.95 -16.03
CA VAL A 373 -3.95 -12.08 -16.94
C VAL A 373 -4.36 -12.63 -18.30
N ASP A 374 -5.39 -13.46 -18.31
CA ASP A 374 -5.91 -14.14 -19.49
C ASP A 374 -6.30 -13.17 -20.62
N VAL A 375 -5.98 -13.54 -21.86
CA VAL A 375 -6.11 -12.65 -23.03
C VAL A 375 -7.58 -12.36 -23.33
N ASP A 376 -8.43 -13.38 -23.30
CA ASP A 376 -9.87 -13.23 -23.55
C ASP A 376 -10.53 -12.40 -22.45
N THR A 377 -10.09 -12.59 -21.21
CA THR A 377 -10.53 -11.78 -20.08
C THR A 377 -10.17 -10.31 -20.26
N LYS A 378 -8.94 -10.00 -20.68
CA LYS A 378 -8.51 -8.62 -20.95
C LYS A 378 -9.30 -7.99 -22.10
N ALA A 379 -9.51 -8.72 -23.19
CA ALA A 379 -10.29 -8.23 -24.33
C ALA A 379 -11.72 -7.89 -23.91
N LYS A 380 -12.35 -8.73 -23.09
CA LYS A 380 -13.69 -8.46 -22.54
C LYS A 380 -13.71 -7.24 -21.61
N LEU A 381 -12.74 -7.11 -20.72
CA LEU A 381 -12.65 -5.94 -19.83
C LEU A 381 -12.43 -4.65 -20.64
N GLU A 382 -11.62 -4.68 -21.69
CA GLU A 382 -11.42 -3.54 -22.60
C GLU A 382 -12.73 -3.16 -23.30
N GLN A 383 -13.47 -4.15 -23.80
CA GLN A 383 -14.79 -3.90 -24.38
C GLN A 383 -15.74 -3.24 -23.36
N MET A 384 -15.76 -3.71 -22.10
CA MET A 384 -16.55 -3.10 -21.04
C MET A 384 -16.13 -1.64 -20.77
N TYR A 385 -14.83 -1.32 -20.83
CA TYR A 385 -14.36 0.07 -20.73
C TYR A 385 -14.86 0.91 -21.90
N LEU A 386 -14.75 0.43 -23.13
CA LEU A 386 -15.20 1.15 -24.31
C LEU A 386 -16.71 1.41 -24.25
N GLU A 387 -17.51 0.39 -23.93
CA GLU A 387 -18.97 0.52 -23.83
C GLU A 387 -19.41 1.57 -22.79
N ARG A 388 -18.72 1.65 -21.65
CA ARG A 388 -19.08 2.56 -20.56
C ARG A 388 -18.46 3.95 -20.71
N TYR A 389 -17.24 4.03 -21.20
CA TYR A 389 -16.39 5.21 -21.13
C TYR A 389 -15.92 5.75 -22.48
N ALA A 390 -16.41 5.25 -23.63
CA ALA A 390 -16.04 5.72 -24.98
C ALA A 390 -16.08 7.24 -25.15
N ALA A 391 -17.06 7.94 -24.57
CA ALA A 391 -17.14 9.41 -24.64
C ALA A 391 -15.97 10.16 -23.97
N ASN A 392 -15.21 9.49 -23.09
CA ASN A 392 -14.02 10.02 -22.43
C ASN A 392 -12.71 9.66 -23.18
N HIS A 393 -12.82 9.09 -24.38
CA HIS A 393 -11.69 8.64 -25.21
C HIS A 393 -11.83 9.14 -26.66
N PRO A 394 -11.45 10.39 -26.98
CA PRO A 394 -11.57 10.90 -28.34
C PRO A 394 -10.57 10.29 -29.36
N ASN A 395 -9.61 9.45 -28.94
CA ASN A 395 -8.54 8.95 -29.83
C ASN A 395 -8.38 7.42 -29.81
N LEU A 396 -9.44 6.70 -30.13
CA LEU A 396 -9.34 5.31 -30.61
C LEU A 396 -10.24 5.15 -31.85
N GLU A 397 -10.10 6.06 -32.81
CA GLU A 397 -10.55 5.79 -34.17
C GLU A 397 -9.54 4.88 -34.88
N LEU A 398 -10.05 3.71 -35.29
CA LEU A 398 -9.69 2.99 -36.51
C LEU A 398 -8.21 2.63 -36.72
N THR A 399 -7.80 1.50 -36.15
CA THR A 399 -6.98 0.53 -36.89
C THR A 399 -7.86 -0.63 -37.33
N GLN A 400 -8.77 -0.33 -38.26
CA GLN A 400 -9.15 -1.30 -39.28
C GLN A 400 -7.97 -1.40 -40.25
N THR A 401 -7.28 -2.52 -40.26
CA THR A 401 -6.39 -2.98 -41.34
C THR A 401 -6.38 -4.50 -41.25
N SER A 402 -6.61 -5.33 -42.25
CA SER A 402 -7.03 -5.26 -43.66
C SER A 402 -7.26 -6.72 -44.06
#